data_AF-A0A1R3I8T7-F1
#
_entry.id   AF-A0A1R3I8T7-F1
#
_cell.length_a   1.000
_cell.length_b   1.000
_cell.length_c   1.000
_cell.angle_alpha   90.00
_cell.angle_beta   90.00
_cell.angle_gamma   90.00
#
_symmetry.space_group_name_H-M   'P 1'
#
loop_
_entity.id
_entity.type
_entity.pdbx_description
1 polymer ?
#
loop_
_entity_poly.entity_id
_entity_poly.type
_entity_poly.pdbx_seq_one_letter_code
_entity_poly.pdbx_strand_id
1 'polypeptide(L)'
;MAASLFAVTQADTVVVGGSENWRYGYNYTEWAADNAPIYFEDTLVFKFKKTPAHSVYLLPNLYSYLTCDFSKAKLLANPSQGHGDGYAFVINQWRVFYFASAEGNDCKDGLMKLIVVPWPRY
;
A
#
# COMPACT_ATOMS: atom_id res chain seq x y z
N MET A 1 -31.14 -19.85 -24.82
CA MET A 1 -31.08 -19.07 -23.56
C MET A 1 -29.62 -18.71 -23.33
N ALA A 2 -29.26 -17.43 -23.41
CA ALA A 2 -27.90 -16.99 -23.15
C ALA A 2 -27.71 -16.87 -21.63
N ALA A 3 -26.91 -17.76 -21.04
CA ALA A 3 -26.48 -17.61 -19.66
C ALA A 3 -25.45 -16.47 -19.62
N SER A 4 -25.85 -15.32 -19.06
CA SER A 4 -24.88 -14.29 -18.70
C SER A 4 -24.14 -14.78 -17.45
N LEU A 5 -22.87 -15.13 -17.63
CA LEU A 5 -21.97 -15.38 -16.52
C LEU A 5 -21.63 -14.02 -15.91
N PHE A 6 -22.22 -13.69 -14.76
CA PHE A 6 -21.62 -12.70 -13.87
C PHE A 6 -20.29 -13.28 -13.41
N ALA A 7 -19.19 -12.79 -13.94
CA ALA A 7 -17.88 -13.10 -13.40
C ALA A 7 -17.83 -12.50 -11.99
N VAL A 8 -17.99 -13.33 -10.96
CA VAL A 8 -17.65 -12.94 -9.60
C VAL A 8 -16.14 -12.73 -9.61
N THR A 9 -15.71 -11.48 -9.75
CA THR A 9 -14.30 -11.16 -9.70
C THR A 9 -13.87 -11.40 -8.24
N GLN A 10 -12.86 -12.24 -8.01
CA GLN A 10 -12.40 -12.56 -6.66
C GLN A 10 -11.46 -11.44 -6.16
N ALA A 11 -11.42 -11.22 -4.84
CA ALA A 11 -10.42 -10.36 -4.21
C ALA A 11 -9.00 -10.74 -4.66
N ASP A 12 -8.22 -9.75 -5.06
CA ASP A 12 -6.87 -9.96 -5.61
C ASP A 12 -5.78 -9.66 -4.56
N THR A 13 -4.59 -10.21 -4.77
CA THR A 13 -3.40 -9.91 -3.99
C THR A 13 -2.42 -9.11 -4.82
N VAL A 14 -2.22 -7.84 -4.45
CA VAL A 14 -1.40 -6.88 -5.20
C VAL A 14 -0.10 -6.60 -4.43
N VAL A 15 1.04 -6.94 -5.02
CA VAL A 15 2.35 -6.60 -4.45
C VAL A 15 2.65 -5.12 -4.73
N VAL A 16 2.78 -4.33 -3.68
CA VAL A 16 3.04 -2.89 -3.79
C VAL A 16 4.40 -2.64 -4.43
N GLY A 17 4.41 -1.89 -5.54
CA GLY A 17 5.60 -1.64 -6.35
C GLY A 17 5.98 -2.76 -7.32
N GLY A 18 5.20 -3.85 -7.39
CA GLY A 18 5.49 -4.97 -8.31
C GLY A 18 6.90 -5.53 -8.11
N SER A 19 7.70 -5.59 -9.18
CA SER A 19 9.10 -6.04 -9.13
C SER A 19 10.02 -5.12 -8.32
N GLU A 20 9.67 -3.84 -8.21
CA GLU A 20 10.44 -2.85 -7.44
C GLU A 20 10.22 -3.00 -5.93
N ASN A 21 9.12 -3.66 -5.55
CA ASN A 21 8.67 -3.84 -4.16
C ASN A 21 8.53 -2.49 -3.42
N TRP A 22 8.55 -2.50 -2.08
CA TRP A 22 8.55 -1.33 -1.21
C TRP A 22 10.00 -0.87 -0.94
N ARG A 23 10.46 0.22 -1.56
CA ARG A 23 11.85 0.69 -1.50
C ARG A 23 11.98 2.21 -1.68
N TYR A 24 13.11 2.74 -1.23
CA TYR A 24 13.48 4.14 -1.39
C TYR A 24 13.58 4.56 -2.86
N GLY A 25 13.08 5.74 -3.18
CA GLY A 25 13.23 6.41 -4.47
C GLY A 25 12.36 5.84 -5.59
N TYR A 26 11.26 5.15 -5.27
CA TYR A 26 10.29 4.66 -6.26
C TYR A 26 8.99 5.47 -6.22
N ASN A 27 8.42 5.75 -7.39
CA ASN A 27 7.22 6.58 -7.52
C ASN A 27 5.94 5.76 -7.30
N TYR A 28 5.50 5.64 -6.05
CA TYR A 28 4.26 4.91 -5.72
C TYR A 28 2.99 5.61 -6.17
N THR A 29 3.03 6.91 -6.48
CA THR A 29 1.87 7.62 -7.04
C THR A 29 1.60 7.17 -8.47
N GLU A 30 2.64 7.10 -9.29
CA GLU A 30 2.55 6.58 -10.66
C GLU A 30 2.20 5.09 -10.66
N TRP A 31 2.87 4.29 -9.83
CA TRP A 31 2.53 2.87 -9.67
C TRP A 31 1.06 2.66 -9.29
N ALA A 32 0.52 3.45 -8.35
CA ALA A 32 -0.88 3.32 -7.94
C ALA A 32 -1.85 3.70 -9.07
N ALA A 33 -1.50 4.67 -9.91
CA ALA A 33 -2.30 5.05 -11.07
C ALA A 33 -2.31 3.93 -12.13
N ASP A 34 -1.15 3.31 -12.38
CA ASP A 34 -1.02 2.23 -13.37
C ASP A 34 -1.66 0.91 -12.92
N ASN A 35 -1.79 0.70 -11.61
CA ASN A 35 -2.37 -0.50 -11.01
C ASN A 35 -3.79 -0.26 -10.48
N ALA A 36 -4.38 0.89 -10.77
CA ALA A 36 -5.77 1.17 -10.46
C ALA A 36 -6.72 0.40 -11.42
N PRO A 37 -7.92 0.03 -10.96
CA PRO A 37 -8.43 0.21 -9.60
C PRO A 37 -7.94 -0.87 -8.62
N ILE A 38 -7.66 -0.47 -7.38
CA ILE A 38 -7.59 -1.38 -6.24
C ILE A 38 -8.99 -1.47 -5.64
N TYR A 39 -9.53 -2.68 -5.56
CA TYR A 39 -10.90 -2.92 -5.11
C TYR A 39 -10.98 -3.12 -3.60
N PHE A 40 -12.19 -2.92 -3.05
CA PHE A 40 -12.52 -3.40 -1.73
C PHE A 40 -12.29 -4.93 -1.64
N GLU A 41 -11.79 -5.37 -0.48
CA GLU A 41 -11.30 -6.72 -0.17
C GLU A 41 -9.98 -7.14 -0.82
N ASP A 42 -9.39 -6.34 -1.72
CA ASP A 42 -8.05 -6.62 -2.21
C ASP A 42 -7.01 -6.57 -1.09
N THR A 43 -5.98 -7.40 -1.22
CA THR A 43 -4.87 -7.47 -0.28
C THR A 43 -3.64 -6.80 -0.88
N LEU A 44 -3.16 -5.74 -0.24
CA LEU A 44 -1.86 -5.14 -0.55
C LEU A 44 -0.76 -5.88 0.19
N VAL A 45 0.28 -6.29 -0.53
CA VAL A 45 1.46 -6.95 0.04
C VAL A 45 2.67 -6.04 -0.06
N PHE A 46 3.19 -5.63 1.08
CA PHE A 46 4.40 -4.82 1.21
C PHE A 46 5.60 -5.72 1.44
N LYS A 47 6.50 -5.79 0.43
CA LYS A 47 7.77 -6.50 0.52
C LYS A 47 8.91 -5.49 0.58
N PHE A 48 9.84 -5.65 1.51
CA PHE A 48 10.99 -4.76 1.64
C PHE A 48 12.19 -5.48 2.26
N LYS A 49 13.39 -5.01 1.90
CA LYS A 49 14.64 -5.57 2.41
C LYS A 49 14.82 -5.22 3.90
N LYS A 50 15.60 -6.05 4.61
CA LYS A 50 15.97 -5.80 6.01
C LYS A 50 16.92 -4.62 6.17
N THR A 51 17.77 -4.37 5.16
CA THR A 51 18.77 -3.32 5.16
C THR A 51 18.77 -2.59 3.79
N PRO A 52 18.62 -1.25 3.76
CA PRO A 52 18.25 -0.40 4.88
C PRO A 52 16.89 -0.78 5.48
N ALA A 53 16.66 -0.39 6.73
CA ALA A 53 15.40 -0.69 7.41
C ALA A 53 14.26 0.15 6.80
N HIS A 54 13.10 -0.47 6.61
CA HIS A 54 11.88 0.18 6.14
C HIS A 54 10.69 -0.30 6.96
N SER A 55 9.60 0.46 6.96
CA SER A 55 8.37 0.10 7.64
C SER A 55 7.15 0.40 6.79
N VAL A 56 6.00 -0.03 7.29
CA VAL A 56 4.70 0.37 6.78
C VAL A 56 3.91 0.93 7.94
N TYR A 57 3.62 2.22 7.88
CA TYR A 57 2.68 2.90 8.74
C TYR A 57 1.41 3.24 7.97
N LEU A 58 0.29 3.25 8.67
CA LEU A 58 -0.97 3.82 8.21
C LEU A 58 -1.16 5.19 8.86
N LEU A 59 -1.17 6.23 8.04
CA LEU A 59 -1.32 7.61 8.46
C LEU A 59 -2.82 7.96 8.57
N PRO A 60 -3.18 8.86 9.51
CA PRO A 60 -4.58 9.12 9.82
C PRO A 60 -5.30 9.92 8.73
N ASN A 61 -4.59 10.74 7.95
CA ASN A 61 -5.17 11.66 6.98
C ASN A 61 -4.13 12.18 5.95
N LEU A 62 -4.63 12.92 4.96
CA LEU A 62 -3.83 13.52 3.88
C LEU A 62 -2.78 14.51 4.40
N TYR A 63 -3.08 15.29 5.44
CA TYR A 63 -2.11 16.24 6.00
C TYR A 63 -0.87 15.50 6.52
N SER A 64 -1.07 14.48 7.37
CA SER A 64 0.01 13.65 7.88
C SER A 64 0.80 12.96 6.76
N TYR A 65 0.13 12.53 5.69
CA TYR A 65 0.77 11.97 4.49
C TYR A 65 1.67 12.97 3.77
N LEU A 66 1.17 14.19 3.53
CA LEU A 66 1.92 15.23 2.81
C LEU A 66 3.14 15.71 3.62
N THR A 67 2.98 15.88 4.92
CA THR A 67 4.05 16.37 5.81
C THR A 67 4.94 15.26 6.37
N CYS A 68 4.61 13.99 6.10
CA CYS A 68 5.24 12.83 6.74
C CYS A 68 5.23 12.92 8.27
N ASP A 69 4.08 13.29 8.84
CA ASP A 69 3.88 13.36 10.29
C ASP A 69 3.36 12.00 10.81
N PHE A 70 4.24 11.29 11.51
CA PHE A 70 3.96 9.97 12.08
C PHE A 70 3.45 10.01 13.52
N SER A 71 3.24 11.18 14.14
CA SER A 71 2.84 11.32 15.56
C SER A 71 1.58 10.56 15.94
N LYS A 72 0.66 10.37 14.98
CA LYS A 72 -0.61 9.63 15.13
C LYS A 72 -0.73 8.46 14.15
N ALA A 73 0.37 8.06 13.52
CA ALA A 73 0.37 6.96 12.58
C ALA A 73 0.35 5.61 13.31
N LYS A 74 -0.33 4.62 12.72
CA LYS A 74 -0.34 3.25 13.22
C LYS A 74 0.75 2.45 12.52
N LEU A 75 1.70 1.89 13.28
CA LEU A 75 2.65 0.92 12.74
C LEU A 75 1.89 -0.35 12.31
N LEU A 76 2.03 -0.72 11.04
CA LEU A 76 1.45 -1.94 10.48
C LEU A 76 2.51 -3.04 10.33
N ALA A 77 3.68 -2.68 9.80
CA ALA A 77 4.80 -3.58 9.61
C ALA A 77 6.12 -2.93 10.04
N ASN A 78 6.84 -3.58 10.95
CA ASN A 78 8.18 -3.15 11.36
C ASN A 78 9.26 -3.68 10.38
N PRO A 79 10.52 -3.24 10.48
CA PRO A 79 11.61 -3.63 9.55
C PRO A 79 11.87 -5.12 9.40
N SER A 80 11.44 -5.94 10.35
CA SER A 80 11.55 -7.38 10.26
C SER A 80 10.35 -8.05 9.59
N GLN A 81 9.32 -7.34 9.14
CA GLN A 81 8.08 -7.94 8.62
C GLN A 81 7.90 -7.83 7.09
N GLY A 82 8.82 -7.18 6.39
CA GLY A 82 8.78 -7.05 4.92
C GLY A 82 9.46 -8.17 4.13
N HIS A 83 10.11 -9.12 4.80
CA HIS A 83 10.85 -10.20 4.14
C HIS A 83 9.94 -11.39 3.78
N GLY A 84 10.44 -12.28 2.92
CA GLY A 84 9.71 -13.49 2.51
C GLY A 84 8.40 -13.14 1.78
N ASP A 85 7.29 -13.58 2.36
CA ASP A 85 5.94 -13.31 1.82
C ASP A 85 5.52 -11.84 1.98
N GLY A 86 6.22 -11.08 2.83
CA GLY A 86 5.93 -9.66 3.10
C GLY A 86 4.77 -9.45 4.08
N TYR A 87 4.40 -8.19 4.25
CA TYR A 87 3.27 -7.80 5.10
C TYR A 87 2.01 -7.61 4.26
N ALA A 88 0.96 -8.39 4.56
CA ALA A 88 -0.34 -8.30 3.90
C ALA A 88 -1.30 -7.35 4.64
N PHE A 89 -1.98 -6.48 3.89
CA PHE A 89 -2.98 -5.55 4.39
C PHE A 89 -4.23 -5.60 3.51
N VAL A 90 -5.38 -5.97 4.09
CA VAL A 90 -6.66 -6.06 3.37
C VAL A 90 -7.36 -4.69 3.33
N ILE A 91 -7.82 -4.29 2.15
CA ILE A 91 -8.60 -3.07 1.93
C ILE A 91 -10.06 -3.33 2.31
N ASN A 92 -10.39 -3.21 3.60
CA ASN A 92 -11.71 -3.56 4.14
C ASN A 92 -12.49 -2.37 4.73
N GLN A 93 -12.13 -1.14 4.38
CA GLN A 93 -12.85 0.06 4.82
C GLN A 93 -13.09 1.00 3.63
N TRP A 94 -14.28 1.60 3.56
CA TRP A 94 -14.62 2.63 2.57
C TRP A 94 -14.03 3.99 2.97
N ARG A 95 -12.70 4.11 2.89
CA ARG A 95 -11.96 5.35 3.12
C ARG A 95 -10.66 5.35 2.31
N VAL A 96 -10.06 6.52 2.16
CA VAL A 96 -8.71 6.64 1.61
C VAL A 96 -7.69 6.11 2.62
N PHE A 97 -6.77 5.27 2.15
CA PHE A 97 -5.64 4.76 2.94
C PHE A 97 -4.36 5.50 2.57
N TYR A 98 -3.61 5.93 3.58
CA TYR A 98 -2.36 6.64 3.44
C TYR A 98 -1.24 5.81 4.07
N PHE A 99 -0.41 5.17 3.26
CA PHE A 99 0.71 4.36 3.73
C PHE A 99 2.02 5.14 3.60
N ALA A 100 2.96 4.97 4.53
CA ALA A 100 4.33 5.44 4.36
C ALA A 100 5.35 4.68 5.22
N SER A 101 6.63 4.78 4.87
CA SER A 101 7.77 4.30 5.67
C SER A 101 8.37 5.46 6.48
N ALA A 102 8.72 5.21 7.74
CA ALA A 102 9.13 6.24 8.69
C ALA A 102 10.65 6.32 8.93
N GLU A 103 11.42 5.39 8.38
CA GLU A 103 12.84 5.28 8.61
C GLU A 103 13.61 6.39 7.88
N GLY A 104 14.42 7.15 8.64
CA GLY A 104 15.20 8.25 8.08
C GLY A 104 14.35 9.22 7.25
N ASN A 105 14.69 9.38 5.97
CA ASN A 105 13.99 10.25 5.03
C ASN A 105 13.10 9.47 4.04
N ASP A 106 12.77 8.21 4.33
CA ASP A 106 12.00 7.33 3.43
C ASP A 106 10.72 7.99 2.87
N CYS A 107 9.92 8.64 3.73
CA CYS A 107 8.67 9.27 3.30
C CYS A 107 8.87 10.60 2.55
N LYS A 108 9.77 11.47 3.02
CA LYS A 108 9.92 12.83 2.48
C LYS A 108 10.74 12.85 1.19
N ASP A 109 11.95 12.30 1.24
CA ASP A 109 12.89 12.31 0.12
C ASP A 109 12.86 10.99 -0.65
N GLY A 110 12.59 9.88 0.06
CA GLY A 110 12.54 8.54 -0.52
C GLY A 110 11.22 8.21 -1.23
N LEU A 111 10.22 9.10 -1.16
CA LEU A 111 8.91 8.91 -1.78
C LEU A 111 8.20 7.60 -1.37
N MET A 112 8.62 6.94 -0.29
CA MET A 112 8.04 5.68 0.21
C MET A 112 6.72 5.95 0.91
N LYS A 113 5.73 6.36 0.12
CA LYS A 113 4.40 6.73 0.56
C LYS A 113 3.38 6.48 -0.55
N LEU A 114 2.26 5.87 -0.21
CA LEU A 114 1.23 5.40 -1.13
C LEU A 114 -0.16 5.86 -0.69
N ILE A 115 -0.97 6.31 -1.63
CA ILE A 115 -2.40 6.56 -1.42
C ILE A 115 -3.19 5.47 -2.15
N VAL A 116 -4.16 4.87 -1.47
CA VAL A 116 -5.10 3.92 -2.08
C VAL A 116 -6.53 4.38 -1.80
N VAL A 117 -7.32 4.48 -2.86
CA VAL A 117 -8.76 4.75 -2.82
C VAL A 117 -9.49 3.47 -3.23
N PRO A 118 -10.23 2.81 -2.33
CA PRO A 118 -10.91 1.57 -2.65
C PRO A 118 -12.02 1.77 -3.68
N TRP A 119 -12.09 0.88 -4.66
CA TRP A 119 -13.17 0.84 -5.64
C TRP A 119 -14.19 -0.28 -5.34
N PRO A 120 -15.47 -0.06 -5.64
CA PRO A 120 -16.48 -1.11 -5.63
C PRO A 120 -16.23 -2.14 -6.73
N ARG A 121 -16.54 -3.39 -6.41
CA ARG A 121 -16.46 -4.53 -7.30
C ARG A 121 -17.88 -4.86 -7.74
N TYR A 122 -18.16 -4.75 -9.04
CA TYR A 122 -19.49 -4.95 -9.65
C TYR A 122 -19.48 -6.10 -10.65
#